data_AF-A0A1F5LQF8-F1
#
_entry.id   AF-A0A1F5LQF8-F1
#
_cell.length_a   1.000
_cell.length_b   1.000
_cell.length_c   1.000
_cell.angle_alpha   90.00
_cell.angle_beta   90.00
_cell.angle_gamma   90.00
#
_symmetry.space_group_name_H-M   'P 1'
#
loop_
_entity.id
_entity.type
_entity.pdbx_description
1 polymer ?
#
loop_
_entity_poly.entity_id
_entity_poly.type
_entity_poly.pdbx_seq_one_letter_code
_entity_poly.pdbx_strand_id
1 'polypeptide(L)'
;MDKSTEATAQAVPHDPVLDPENQHHHTHHHHTTYAEEGRQDEVVYSSDVKFDKAVVPEPTPLDHESKSSSRDEEAAESYPQRTWYRRAMKHRRHAVHLVVWLLFTGWWIAGLILHRSDLGWLIPFLLYLAITLRMIFFYVPITIVTKPMSFVWSHTARVIVRAIPEKLRTPAGALVCIAVIIIGAFASPESEDNTRASRAVSLFGMVVFIFGLWLTSRNRKKIIWHTVIVGMLSQFIIALFVLRSGAGYDIFNFISELARDLLGFAIEGVTFLTSDDFYKLEKPFAPANFFLISVIPAIIFFVSIVQLLYYTSVLQWFIGKFAVFFFWSMRVSGAEAVVAAASPFIGQGESAMLIRPFIPHLTMAELHQVMCSGFATIAGSVLIAYISMGVNPQALVSSCVMSIPASLAVSKLRWPEEEETLTAGRVVVPDNEEHRSSNALHAFSSGAWLGLKIAAMIGATLLCIISLVGLVNGLLTWWGRYLNINDPPLTLELIVGYICYPIAFLLGVSRNGDLLKVGQLIGLKLVTNEFVAYNALQTSADYADLSDRSRLIATYALCGFANIGSLGNQIGVLSQIAPSRGGDVSRVAFSAMITGAISTFTSATIAGLLITNEKQYFSS
;
A
#
# COMPACT_ATOMS: atom_id res chain seq x y z
N MET A 1 30.18 -69.47 -45.25
CA MET A 1 30.60 -69.39 -46.66
C MET A 1 29.33 -69.17 -47.46
N ASP A 2 29.25 -68.03 -48.14
CA ASP A 2 28.22 -67.57 -49.09
C ASP A 2 26.72 -67.48 -48.72
N LYS A 3 26.32 -66.21 -48.60
CA LYS A 3 25.24 -65.49 -49.30
C LYS A 3 23.75 -65.83 -49.13
N SER A 4 23.04 -64.70 -49.08
CA SER A 4 21.62 -64.43 -49.33
C SER A 4 20.68 -64.64 -48.14
N THR A 5 20.29 -63.53 -47.52
CA THR A 5 19.08 -63.45 -46.70
C THR A 5 18.33 -62.20 -47.17
N GLU A 6 17.28 -62.45 -47.94
CA GLU A 6 16.20 -61.50 -48.19
C GLU A 6 15.52 -61.18 -46.85
N ALA A 7 15.34 -59.90 -46.55
CA ALA A 7 14.42 -59.44 -45.52
C ALA A 7 13.51 -58.38 -46.14
N THR A 8 12.29 -58.82 -46.37
CA THR A 8 11.07 -58.11 -46.68
C THR A 8 10.91 -56.79 -45.92
N ALA A 9 10.78 -55.69 -46.66
CA ALA A 9 10.26 -54.43 -46.14
C ALA A 9 8.74 -54.58 -45.91
N GLN A 10 8.31 -54.73 -44.66
CA GLN A 10 6.91 -54.59 -44.28
C GLN A 10 6.52 -53.11 -44.32
N ALA A 11 5.46 -52.82 -45.07
CA ALA A 11 4.87 -51.49 -45.20
C ALA A 11 4.34 -50.99 -43.84
N VAL A 12 4.68 -49.74 -43.51
CA VAL A 12 4.09 -49.01 -42.37
C VAL A 12 2.60 -48.76 -42.68
N PRO A 13 1.66 -49.06 -41.76
CA PRO A 13 0.24 -48.85 -42.02
C PRO A 13 -0.08 -47.36 -42.15
N HIS A 14 -0.79 -47.00 -43.22
CA HIS A 14 -1.29 -45.66 -43.49
C HIS A 14 -2.30 -45.28 -42.41
N ASP A 15 -2.01 -44.25 -41.62
CA ASP A 15 -2.91 -43.75 -40.59
C ASP A 15 -4.01 -42.88 -41.26
N PRO A 16 -5.28 -43.29 -41.25
CA PRO A 16 -6.38 -42.54 -41.87
C PRO A 16 -6.64 -41.17 -41.20
N VAL A 17 -5.99 -40.88 -40.07
CA VAL A 17 -6.09 -39.59 -39.36
C VAL A 17 -5.25 -38.49 -40.03
N LEU A 18 -4.30 -38.85 -40.89
CA LEU A 18 -3.45 -37.90 -41.62
C LEU A 18 -4.00 -37.54 -43.02
N ASP A 19 -5.18 -38.05 -43.39
CA ASP A 19 -5.83 -37.73 -44.65
C ASP A 19 -6.56 -36.37 -44.53
N PRO A 20 -6.23 -35.35 -45.34
CA PRO A 20 -6.81 -34.01 -45.24
C PRO A 20 -8.33 -33.97 -45.38
N GLU A 21 -8.92 -34.99 -46.02
CA GLU A 21 -10.37 -35.12 -46.19
C GLU A 21 -11.11 -35.56 -44.90
N ASN A 22 -10.40 -36.05 -43.87
CA ASN A 22 -10.98 -36.53 -42.61
C ASN A 22 -10.74 -35.61 -41.41
N GLN A 23 -10.32 -34.36 -41.60
CA GLN A 23 -10.28 -33.38 -40.51
C GLN A 23 -11.71 -32.91 -40.16
N HIS A 24 -12.18 -33.32 -38.98
CA HIS A 24 -13.44 -32.83 -38.42
C HIS A 24 -13.36 -31.32 -38.16
N HIS A 25 -14.09 -30.55 -38.97
CA HIS A 25 -14.39 -29.14 -38.68
C HIS A 25 -15.26 -29.06 -37.42
N HIS A 26 -14.69 -28.62 -36.31
CA HIS A 26 -15.47 -28.11 -35.18
C HIS A 26 -16.06 -26.75 -35.57
N THR A 27 -17.39 -26.68 -35.65
CA THR A 27 -18.15 -25.45 -35.86
C THR A 27 -18.06 -24.54 -34.63
N HIS A 28 -17.04 -23.70 -34.58
CA HIS A 28 -17.06 -22.51 -33.73
C HIS A 28 -17.94 -21.45 -34.41
N HIS A 29 -19.08 -21.15 -33.78
CA HIS A 29 -19.90 -20.01 -34.13
C HIS A 29 -19.11 -18.71 -33.94
N HIS A 30 -19.24 -17.79 -34.90
CA HIS A 30 -18.57 -16.49 -35.07
C HIS A 30 -17.27 -16.47 -35.90
N HIS A 31 -17.41 -16.72 -37.20
CA HIS A 31 -16.56 -16.07 -38.19
C HIS A 31 -17.44 -15.42 -39.27
N THR A 32 -17.31 -14.11 -39.44
CA THR A 32 -17.91 -13.35 -40.54
C THR A 32 -17.10 -13.59 -41.82
N THR A 33 -17.78 -13.55 -42.97
CA THR A 33 -17.31 -13.79 -44.35
C THR A 33 -16.24 -12.83 -44.90
N TYR A 34 -15.47 -12.17 -44.02
CA TYR A 34 -14.40 -11.22 -44.34
C TYR A 34 -12.99 -11.74 -43.99
N ALA A 35 -12.86 -13.02 -43.62
CA ALA A 35 -11.59 -13.61 -43.16
C ALA A 35 -10.76 -14.33 -44.24
N GLU A 36 -11.19 -14.33 -45.52
CA GLU A 36 -10.51 -15.07 -46.61
C GLU A 36 -9.81 -14.19 -47.66
N GLU A 37 -9.80 -12.87 -47.54
CA GLU A 37 -9.02 -12.02 -48.46
C GLU A 37 -7.71 -11.54 -47.81
N GLY A 38 -6.59 -12.07 -48.32
CA GLY A 38 -5.24 -11.70 -47.90
C GLY A 38 -4.95 -10.21 -48.12
N ARG A 39 -4.45 -9.56 -47.07
CA ARG A 39 -3.82 -8.23 -47.15
C ARG A 39 -2.38 -8.29 -46.68
N GLN A 40 -1.48 -7.85 -47.56
CA GLN A 40 -0.14 -7.41 -47.21
C GLN A 40 -0.27 -6.02 -46.59
N ASP A 41 0.02 -5.85 -45.30
CA ASP A 41 -0.01 -4.53 -44.68
C ASP A 41 1.42 -4.03 -44.38
N GLU A 42 1.75 -2.93 -45.05
CA GLU A 42 2.91 -2.07 -44.84
C GLU A 42 2.95 -1.50 -43.41
N VAL A 43 4.16 -1.43 -42.86
CA VAL A 43 4.46 -0.78 -41.59
C VAL A 43 4.42 0.74 -41.77
N VAL A 44 3.36 1.39 -41.29
CA VAL A 44 3.27 2.87 -41.24
C VAL A 44 3.43 3.34 -39.79
N TYR A 45 4.57 4.00 -39.52
CA TYR A 45 4.78 4.81 -38.33
C TYR A 45 3.83 6.02 -38.34
N SER A 46 3.12 6.26 -37.25
CA SER A 46 2.51 7.59 -36.99
C SER A 46 3.16 8.23 -35.77
N SER A 47 4.03 9.20 -36.04
CA SER A 47 4.31 10.33 -35.17
C SER A 47 3.18 11.35 -35.34
N ASP A 48 2.71 11.91 -34.23
CA ASP A 48 1.69 12.98 -34.08
C ASP A 48 0.23 12.54 -33.96
N VAL A 49 -0.26 12.53 -32.70
CA VAL A 49 -1.69 12.35 -32.39
C VAL A 49 -2.32 13.71 -32.09
N LYS A 50 -3.09 14.24 -33.05
CA LYS A 50 -4.26 15.10 -32.77
C LYS A 50 -5.49 14.18 -32.71
N PHE A 51 -6.31 14.35 -31.67
CA PHE A 51 -7.54 13.60 -31.46
C PHE A 51 -8.59 13.95 -32.52
N ASP A 52 -9.05 12.98 -33.30
CA ASP A 52 -10.35 13.04 -33.99
C ASP A 52 -11.26 11.89 -33.55
N LYS A 53 -12.47 12.26 -33.16
CA LYS A 53 -13.58 11.38 -32.77
C LYS A 53 -14.54 11.29 -33.95
N ALA A 54 -14.44 10.22 -34.74
CA ALA A 54 -15.54 9.70 -35.55
C ALA A 54 -15.07 8.41 -36.23
N VAL A 55 -15.52 7.24 -35.75
CA VAL A 55 -15.98 6.08 -36.54
C VAL A 55 -16.56 5.08 -35.51
N VAL A 56 -17.89 5.06 -35.37
CA VAL A 56 -18.64 3.89 -34.88
C VAL A 56 -19.87 3.80 -35.79
N PRO A 57 -20.09 2.72 -36.55
CA PRO A 57 -21.29 2.58 -37.37
C PRO A 57 -22.50 2.18 -36.51
N GLU A 58 -23.67 2.75 -36.79
CA GLU A 58 -24.95 2.36 -36.19
C GLU A 58 -25.45 1.01 -36.74
N PRO A 59 -26.16 0.18 -35.94
CA PRO A 59 -26.68 -1.11 -36.42
C PRO A 59 -28.05 -0.96 -37.12
N THR A 60 -28.21 -1.69 -38.22
CA THR A 60 -29.46 -1.79 -39.01
C THR A 60 -30.41 -2.91 -38.52
N PRO A 61 -31.73 -2.82 -38.78
CA PRO A 61 -32.77 -3.59 -38.09
C PRO A 61 -33.24 -4.84 -38.86
N LEU A 62 -32.36 -5.81 -39.10
CA LEU A 62 -32.73 -7.10 -39.68
C LEU A 62 -31.86 -8.17 -39.02
N ASP A 63 -32.35 -8.77 -37.94
CA ASP A 63 -31.99 -10.12 -37.46
C ASP A 63 -32.89 -10.47 -36.26
N HIS A 64 -34.19 -10.54 -36.52
CA HIS A 64 -35.15 -11.22 -35.68
C HIS A 64 -35.69 -12.40 -36.48
N GLU A 65 -35.13 -13.60 -36.30
CA GLU A 65 -35.85 -14.87 -36.36
C GLU A 65 -34.90 -16.07 -36.13
N SER A 66 -34.85 -16.58 -34.91
CA SER A 66 -34.87 -18.03 -34.64
C SER A 66 -35.01 -18.28 -33.14
N LYS A 67 -36.18 -18.78 -32.75
CA LYS A 67 -36.49 -19.31 -31.41
C LYS A 67 -36.57 -20.84 -31.49
N SER A 68 -35.87 -21.54 -30.60
CA SER A 68 -36.31 -22.83 -30.02
C SER A 68 -35.58 -23.06 -28.68
N SER A 69 -36.25 -22.77 -27.55
CA SER A 69 -36.81 -23.73 -26.57
C SER A 69 -35.76 -24.63 -25.88
N SER A 70 -35.42 -24.38 -24.61
CA SER A 70 -36.13 -25.06 -23.49
C SER A 70 -36.05 -24.34 -22.14
N ARG A 71 -37.23 -24.09 -21.56
CA ARG A 71 -37.63 -24.05 -20.13
C ARG A 71 -36.60 -23.58 -19.08
N ASP A 72 -36.85 -22.39 -18.54
CA ASP A 72 -37.22 -22.20 -17.13
C ASP A 72 -37.97 -20.87 -16.98
N GLU A 73 -39.28 -20.97 -16.70
CA GLU A 73 -40.16 -19.85 -16.40
C GLU A 73 -40.10 -19.57 -14.89
N GLU A 74 -39.34 -18.55 -14.48
CA GLU A 74 -39.69 -17.70 -13.35
C GLU A 74 -39.87 -16.27 -13.85
N ALA A 75 -41.13 -15.83 -13.80
CA ALA A 75 -41.57 -14.53 -14.26
C ALA A 75 -40.97 -13.40 -13.42
N ALA A 76 -39.99 -12.69 -13.97
CA ALA A 76 -39.63 -11.35 -13.53
C ALA A 76 -40.18 -10.33 -14.55
N GLU A 77 -41.32 -9.74 -14.20
CA GLU A 77 -41.93 -8.63 -14.92
C GLU A 77 -40.90 -7.50 -15.16
N SER A 78 -40.56 -7.27 -16.42
CA SER A 78 -39.80 -6.09 -16.85
C SER A 78 -40.70 -4.86 -16.80
N TYR A 79 -40.71 -4.16 -15.66
CA TYR A 79 -41.29 -2.81 -15.59
C TYR A 79 -40.42 -1.83 -16.37
N PRO A 80 -41.00 -0.96 -17.24
CA PRO A 80 -40.25 0.14 -17.84
C PRO A 80 -39.87 1.12 -16.72
N GLN A 81 -38.61 1.08 -16.25
CA GLN A 81 -38.11 2.00 -15.25
C GLN A 81 -38.14 3.44 -15.78
N ARG A 82 -39.19 4.15 -15.34
CA ARG A 82 -39.52 5.56 -15.51
C ARG A 82 -38.31 6.51 -15.60
N THR A 83 -38.05 7.01 -16.80
CA THR A 83 -37.10 8.09 -17.16
C THR A 83 -37.28 9.39 -16.36
N TRP A 84 -38.51 9.69 -15.89
CA TRP A 84 -38.79 10.88 -15.06
C TRP A 84 -38.25 10.75 -13.63
N TYR A 85 -38.26 9.54 -13.05
CA TYR A 85 -37.76 9.29 -11.70
C TYR A 85 -36.25 9.50 -11.62
N ARG A 86 -35.51 9.07 -12.66
CA ARG A 86 -34.07 9.37 -12.82
C ARG A 86 -33.77 10.87 -12.95
N ARG A 87 -34.58 11.63 -13.70
CA ARG A 87 -34.41 13.10 -13.82
C ARG A 87 -34.76 13.84 -12.53
N ALA A 88 -35.80 13.42 -11.83
CA ALA A 88 -36.19 13.96 -10.53
C ALA A 88 -35.15 13.64 -9.43
N MET A 89 -34.60 12.41 -9.41
CA MET A 89 -33.48 12.04 -8.56
C MET A 89 -32.23 12.87 -8.86
N LYS A 90 -31.93 13.16 -10.12
CA LYS A 90 -30.78 13.98 -10.52
C LYS A 90 -30.91 15.42 -9.99
N HIS A 91 -32.08 16.04 -10.12
CA HIS A 91 -32.34 17.38 -9.56
C HIS A 91 -32.36 17.38 -8.02
N ARG A 92 -32.94 16.36 -7.40
CA ARG A 92 -32.90 16.19 -5.93
C ARG A 92 -31.48 16.02 -5.40
N ARG A 93 -30.60 15.33 -6.15
CA ARG A 93 -29.20 15.16 -5.76
C ARG A 93 -28.46 16.50 -5.67
N HIS A 94 -28.76 17.44 -6.56
CA HIS A 94 -28.20 18.80 -6.50
C HIS A 94 -28.67 19.57 -5.26
N ALA A 95 -29.97 19.52 -4.97
CA ALA A 95 -30.54 20.15 -3.78
C ALA A 95 -29.98 19.53 -2.48
N VAL A 96 -29.85 18.20 -2.41
CA VAL A 96 -29.26 17.50 -1.24
C VAL A 96 -27.81 17.93 -1.04
N HIS A 97 -27.01 17.97 -2.09
CA HIS A 97 -25.61 18.42 -2.00
C HIS A 97 -25.50 19.88 -1.54
N LEU A 98 -26.36 20.76 -2.03
CA LEU A 98 -26.41 22.16 -1.59
C LEU A 98 -26.79 22.29 -0.11
N VAL A 99 -27.82 21.56 0.34
CA VAL A 99 -28.26 21.56 1.74
C VAL A 99 -27.16 21.07 2.67
N VAL A 100 -26.50 19.96 2.30
CA VAL A 100 -25.35 19.44 3.07
C VAL A 100 -24.23 20.47 3.13
N TRP A 101 -23.89 21.10 2.00
CA TRP A 101 -22.83 22.11 1.97
C TRP A 101 -23.17 23.32 2.84
N LEU A 102 -24.40 23.84 2.77
CA LEU A 102 -24.87 24.96 3.60
C LEU A 102 -24.85 24.61 5.09
N LEU A 103 -25.27 23.39 5.46
CA LEU A 103 -25.25 22.92 6.84
C LEU A 103 -23.82 22.87 7.39
N PHE A 104 -22.87 22.29 6.65
CA PHE A 104 -21.47 22.26 7.08
C PHE A 104 -20.79 23.63 7.07
N THR A 105 -21.21 24.53 6.17
CA THR A 105 -20.76 25.93 6.17
C THR A 105 -21.23 26.65 7.43
N GLY A 106 -22.51 26.52 7.78
CA GLY A 106 -23.08 27.08 8.99
C GLY A 106 -22.44 26.52 10.26
N TRP A 107 -22.22 25.20 10.31
CA TRP A 107 -21.52 24.53 11.41
C TRP A 107 -20.08 25.03 11.57
N TRP A 108 -19.33 25.19 10.48
CA TRP A 108 -17.96 25.70 10.51
C TRP A 108 -17.91 27.16 10.99
N ILE A 109 -18.81 28.02 10.51
CA ILE A 109 -18.91 29.42 10.97
C ILE A 109 -19.27 29.48 12.45
N ALA A 110 -20.23 28.67 12.90
CA ALA A 110 -20.59 28.59 14.31
C ALA A 110 -19.41 28.13 15.18
N GLY A 111 -18.65 27.11 14.73
CA GLY A 111 -17.45 26.65 15.40
C GLY A 111 -16.35 27.73 15.48
N LEU A 112 -16.16 28.51 14.42
CA LEU A 112 -15.24 29.65 14.39
C LEU A 112 -15.64 30.81 15.31
N ILE A 113 -16.94 31.02 15.55
CA ILE A 113 -17.42 32.09 16.41
C ILE A 113 -17.42 31.65 17.87
N LEU A 114 -17.90 30.43 18.15
CA LEU A 114 -18.14 29.96 19.51
C LEU A 114 -16.89 29.34 20.15
N HIS A 115 -16.08 28.60 19.39
CA HIS A 115 -15.07 27.68 19.96
C HIS A 115 -13.68 27.84 19.33
N ARG A 116 -13.39 29.02 18.75
CA ARG A 116 -12.09 29.32 18.14
C ARG A 116 -10.91 29.15 19.09
N SER A 117 -11.07 29.55 20.35
CA SER A 117 -10.05 29.50 21.40
C SER A 117 -9.97 28.15 22.11
N ASP A 118 -11.07 27.40 22.14
CA ASP A 118 -11.21 26.26 23.06
C ASP A 118 -10.99 24.92 22.34
N LEU A 119 -11.66 24.70 21.20
CA LEU A 119 -11.56 23.46 20.41
C LEU A 119 -10.65 23.62 19.17
N GLY A 120 -10.12 24.82 18.94
CA GLY A 120 -9.32 25.15 17.77
C GLY A 120 -10.14 25.27 16.48
N TRP A 121 -9.54 25.93 15.48
CA TRP A 121 -10.22 26.22 14.21
C TRP A 121 -9.76 25.34 13.04
N LEU A 122 -8.54 24.79 13.14
CA LEU A 122 -7.88 24.10 12.03
C LEU A 122 -8.62 22.82 11.63
N ILE A 123 -9.04 22.03 12.61
CA ILE A 123 -9.70 20.73 12.41
C ILE A 123 -11.09 20.91 11.76
N PRO A 124 -12.02 21.72 12.32
CA PRO A 124 -13.30 22.00 11.67
C PRO A 124 -13.13 22.60 10.26
N PHE A 125 -12.10 23.43 10.07
CA PHE A 125 -11.77 23.99 8.76
C PHE A 125 -11.34 22.92 7.76
N LEU A 126 -10.48 21.97 8.14
CA LEU A 126 -10.05 20.90 7.25
C LEU A 126 -11.20 19.97 6.87
N LEU A 127 -12.10 19.65 7.80
CA LEU A 127 -13.30 18.86 7.50
C LEU A 127 -14.24 19.61 6.56
N TYR A 128 -14.51 20.89 6.85
CA TYR A 128 -15.29 21.76 5.98
C TYR A 128 -14.67 21.88 4.58
N LEU A 129 -13.35 22.05 4.50
CA LEU A 129 -12.59 22.12 3.27
C LEU A 129 -12.71 20.81 2.49
N ALA A 130 -12.55 19.65 3.14
CA ALA A 130 -12.67 18.34 2.48
C ALA A 130 -14.08 18.12 1.90
N ILE A 131 -15.13 18.46 2.65
CA ILE A 131 -16.53 18.35 2.19
C ILE A 131 -16.79 19.32 1.05
N THR A 132 -16.35 20.57 1.19
CA THR A 132 -16.51 21.61 0.16
C THR A 132 -15.78 21.23 -1.12
N LEU A 133 -14.53 20.78 -1.03
CA LEU A 133 -13.76 20.29 -2.18
C LEU A 133 -14.46 19.09 -2.83
N ARG A 134 -14.97 18.14 -2.05
CA ARG A 134 -15.71 17.00 -2.59
C ARG A 134 -16.97 17.42 -3.34
N MET A 135 -17.74 18.37 -2.79
CA MET A 135 -18.93 18.91 -3.43
C MET A 135 -18.58 19.66 -4.72
N ILE A 136 -17.54 20.49 -4.69
CA ILE A 136 -17.03 21.19 -5.87
C ILE A 136 -16.62 20.18 -6.94
N PHE A 137 -15.82 19.17 -6.59
CA PHE A 137 -15.32 18.19 -7.55
C PHE A 137 -16.40 17.23 -8.10
N PHE A 138 -17.61 17.20 -7.53
CA PHE A 138 -18.75 16.52 -8.15
C PHE A 138 -19.30 17.27 -9.38
N TYR A 139 -19.16 18.60 -9.42
CA TYR A 139 -19.71 19.45 -10.48
C TYR A 139 -18.65 20.04 -11.39
N VAL A 140 -17.50 20.34 -10.81
CA VAL A 140 -16.36 20.91 -11.48
C VAL A 140 -15.34 19.80 -11.73
N PRO A 141 -15.10 19.42 -12.99
CA PRO A 141 -14.02 18.50 -13.28
C PRO A 141 -12.69 19.11 -12.83
N ILE A 142 -11.81 18.27 -12.28
CA ILE A 142 -10.49 18.70 -11.78
C ILE A 142 -9.63 19.39 -12.86
N THR A 143 -10.03 19.28 -14.12
CA THR A 143 -9.45 19.99 -15.27
C THR A 143 -9.40 21.49 -15.08
N ILE A 144 -10.30 22.10 -14.30
CA ILE A 144 -10.23 23.54 -13.99
C ILE A 144 -9.01 23.87 -13.12
N VAL A 145 -8.59 22.98 -12.23
CA VAL A 145 -7.38 23.18 -11.41
C VAL A 145 -6.13 22.72 -12.15
N THR A 146 -6.21 21.59 -12.85
CA THR A 146 -5.03 21.02 -13.53
C THR A 146 -4.64 21.77 -14.79
N LYS A 147 -5.56 22.46 -15.50
CA LYS A 147 -5.19 23.26 -16.69
C LYS A 147 -4.33 24.48 -16.34
N PRO A 148 -4.72 25.37 -15.39
CA PRO A 148 -3.86 26.45 -14.93
C PRO A 148 -2.58 25.94 -14.29
N MET A 149 -2.64 24.88 -13.47
CA MET A 149 -1.44 24.29 -12.89
C MET A 149 -0.49 23.75 -13.96
N SER A 150 -1.02 23.07 -14.99
CA SER A 150 -0.24 22.61 -16.14
C SER A 150 0.30 23.77 -16.97
N PHE A 151 -0.45 24.86 -17.11
CA PHE A 151 -0.01 26.09 -17.78
C PHE A 151 1.14 26.76 -17.02
N VAL A 152 1.01 26.97 -15.71
CA VAL A 152 2.09 27.51 -14.87
C VAL A 152 3.30 26.57 -14.92
N TRP A 153 3.07 25.28 -14.74
CA TRP A 153 4.14 24.28 -14.83
C TRP A 153 4.82 24.27 -16.19
N SER A 154 4.08 24.44 -17.30
CA SER A 154 4.66 24.47 -18.64
C SER A 154 5.42 25.74 -18.95
N HIS A 155 5.04 26.86 -18.34
CA HIS A 155 5.68 28.17 -18.55
C HIS A 155 6.80 28.47 -17.54
N THR A 156 6.85 27.78 -16.41
CA THR A 156 7.91 27.95 -15.40
C THR A 156 8.82 26.73 -15.33
N ALA A 157 8.34 25.62 -14.76
CA ALA A 157 9.15 24.44 -14.50
C ALA A 157 9.67 23.79 -15.79
N ARG A 158 8.84 23.64 -16.83
CA ARG A 158 9.30 23.06 -18.11
C ARG A 158 10.27 23.97 -18.84
N VAL A 159 10.17 25.30 -18.71
CA VAL A 159 11.13 26.22 -19.34
C VAL A 159 12.51 26.05 -18.69
N ILE A 160 12.56 26.02 -17.36
CA ILE A 160 13.80 25.77 -16.60
C ILE A 160 14.38 24.39 -16.94
N VAL A 161 13.55 23.34 -16.97
CA VAL A 161 14.00 21.97 -17.29
C VAL A 161 14.44 21.84 -18.76
N ARG A 162 13.81 22.57 -19.69
CA ARG A 162 14.21 22.59 -21.11
C ARG A 162 15.51 23.37 -21.34
N ALA A 163 15.79 24.38 -20.52
CA ALA A 163 17.06 25.09 -20.56
C ALA A 163 18.24 24.20 -20.13
N ILE A 164 17.98 23.15 -19.33
CA ILE A 164 18.98 22.16 -18.95
C ILE A 164 19.08 21.07 -20.04
N PRO A 165 20.29 20.76 -20.54
CA PRO A 165 20.51 19.67 -21.51
C PRO A 165 19.92 18.35 -21.03
N GLU A 166 19.38 17.53 -21.94
CA GLU A 166 18.62 16.32 -21.57
C GLU A 166 19.41 15.34 -20.71
N LYS A 167 20.70 15.17 -21.03
CA LYS A 167 21.64 14.33 -20.26
C LYS A 167 21.91 14.86 -18.84
N LEU A 168 21.71 16.16 -18.61
CA LEU A 168 21.95 16.81 -17.32
C LEU A 168 20.69 16.96 -16.45
N ARG A 169 19.48 16.68 -16.97
CA ARG A 169 18.24 16.84 -16.21
C ARG A 169 18.19 15.94 -14.96
N THR A 170 18.47 14.65 -15.13
CA THR A 170 18.48 13.67 -14.03
C THR A 170 19.56 13.96 -12.98
N PRO A 171 20.84 14.21 -13.34
CA PRO A 171 21.86 14.55 -12.33
C PRO A 171 21.61 15.91 -11.68
N ALA A 172 21.06 16.91 -12.39
CA ALA A 172 20.64 18.17 -11.76
C ALA A 172 19.51 17.95 -10.75
N GLY A 173 18.51 17.12 -11.08
CA GLY A 173 17.45 16.72 -10.16
C GLY A 173 17.99 15.98 -8.93
N ALA A 174 18.97 15.08 -9.12
CA ALA A 174 19.66 14.40 -8.03
C ALA A 174 20.40 15.40 -7.13
N LEU A 175 21.12 16.36 -7.72
CA LEU A 175 21.84 17.40 -6.97
C LEU A 175 20.89 18.28 -6.16
N VAL A 176 19.74 18.66 -6.72
CA VAL A 176 18.70 19.39 -5.99
C VAL A 176 18.14 18.54 -4.84
N CYS A 177 17.84 17.26 -5.09
CA CYS A 177 17.35 16.35 -4.04
C CYS A 177 18.36 16.23 -2.89
N ILE A 178 19.64 16.00 -3.21
CA ILE A 178 20.72 15.92 -2.22
C ILE A 178 20.87 17.24 -1.47
N ALA A 179 20.84 18.38 -2.17
CA ALA A 179 20.92 19.70 -1.55
C ALA A 179 19.75 19.94 -0.58
N VAL A 180 18.52 19.60 -0.96
CA VAL A 180 17.34 19.71 -0.09
C VAL A 180 17.48 18.82 1.14
N ILE A 181 17.95 17.58 0.98
CA ILE A 181 18.17 16.65 2.10
C ILE A 181 19.23 17.18 3.05
N ILE A 182 20.38 17.63 2.53
CA ILE A 182 21.48 18.16 3.35
C ILE A 182 21.05 19.44 4.07
N ILE A 183 20.45 20.40 3.37
CA ILE A 183 19.97 21.64 3.98
C ILE A 183 18.91 21.31 5.03
N GLY A 184 17.93 20.48 4.69
CA GLY A 184 16.88 20.07 5.64
C GLY A 184 17.45 19.39 6.88
N ALA A 185 18.43 18.50 6.74
CA ALA A 185 19.04 17.79 7.86
C ALA A 185 19.94 18.68 8.73
N PHE A 186 20.79 19.52 8.14
CA PHE A 186 21.89 20.20 8.85
C PHE A 186 21.63 21.69 9.15
N ALA A 187 20.62 22.32 8.56
CA ALA A 187 20.34 23.73 8.82
C ALA A 187 19.76 24.00 10.22
N SER A 188 19.10 23.02 10.85
CA SER A 188 18.54 23.20 12.19
C SER A 188 19.60 23.12 13.29
N PRO A 189 19.40 23.83 14.41
CA PRO A 189 20.27 23.71 15.58
C PRO A 189 20.31 22.26 16.09
N GLU A 190 21.40 21.93 16.79
CA GLU A 190 21.53 20.65 17.48
C GLU A 190 20.60 20.61 18.69
N SER A 191 20.03 19.43 18.97
CA SER A 191 19.32 19.12 20.22
C SER A 191 20.13 18.10 21.02
N GLU A 192 19.87 17.95 22.32
CA GLU A 192 20.67 17.12 23.25
C GLU A 192 20.94 15.70 22.69
N ASP A 193 19.94 15.05 22.10
CA ASP A 193 20.07 13.69 21.55
C ASP A 193 20.29 13.64 20.01
N ASN A 194 20.13 14.76 19.29
CA ASN A 194 20.32 14.81 17.82
C ASN A 194 21.44 15.75 17.37
N THR A 195 22.68 15.32 17.63
CA THR A 195 23.92 15.97 17.16
C THR A 195 24.08 15.89 15.63
N ARG A 196 24.84 16.81 15.02
CA ARG A 196 25.19 16.72 13.58
C ARG A 196 25.89 15.41 13.22
N ALA A 197 26.67 14.85 14.14
CA ALA A 197 27.31 13.55 13.95
C ALA A 197 26.28 12.42 13.81
N SER A 198 25.26 12.37 14.69
CA SER A 198 24.18 11.39 14.61
C SER A 198 23.37 11.54 13.30
N ARG A 199 23.09 12.78 12.87
CA ARG A 199 22.44 13.05 11.57
C ARG A 199 23.29 12.57 10.40
N ALA A 200 24.62 12.79 10.43
CA ALA A 200 25.52 12.33 9.38
C ALA A 200 25.50 10.78 9.26
N VAL A 201 25.41 10.06 10.38
CA VAL A 201 25.27 8.61 10.37
C VAL A 201 23.95 8.17 9.73
N SER A 202 22.81 8.78 10.09
CA SER A 202 21.51 8.49 9.44
C SER A 202 21.54 8.78 7.92
N LEU A 203 22.21 9.86 7.51
CA LEU A 203 22.37 10.19 6.08
C LEU A 203 23.23 9.14 5.37
N PHE A 204 24.34 8.74 5.99
CA PHE A 204 25.19 7.67 5.48
C PHE A 204 24.42 6.35 5.38
N GLY A 205 23.60 6.01 6.36
CA GLY A 205 22.73 4.83 6.32
C GLY A 205 21.77 4.85 5.15
N MET A 206 21.11 5.98 4.89
CA MET A 206 20.25 6.13 3.72
C MET A 206 21.01 5.88 2.40
N VAL A 207 22.23 6.41 2.28
CA VAL A 207 23.10 6.15 1.12
C VAL A 207 23.46 4.68 1.01
N VAL A 208 23.80 4.02 2.12
CA VAL A 208 24.14 2.58 2.15
C VAL A 208 22.94 1.72 1.74
N PHE A 209 21.72 2.04 2.20
CA PHE A 209 20.53 1.30 1.80
C PHE A 209 20.23 1.44 0.30
N ILE A 210 20.28 2.68 -0.23
CA ILE A 210 20.10 2.94 -1.67
C ILE A 210 21.20 2.22 -2.47
N PHE A 211 22.45 2.29 -2.02
CA PHE A 211 23.57 1.61 -2.66
C PHE A 211 23.43 0.08 -2.62
N GLY A 212 22.98 -0.49 -1.50
CA GLY A 212 22.71 -1.92 -1.37
C GLY A 212 21.61 -2.41 -2.31
N LEU A 213 20.53 -1.63 -2.46
CA LEU A 213 19.47 -1.93 -3.43
C LEU A 213 19.95 -1.79 -4.88
N TRP A 214 20.79 -0.80 -5.18
CA TRP A 214 21.43 -0.67 -6.49
C TRP A 214 22.37 -1.85 -6.79
N LEU A 215 23.17 -2.29 -5.81
CA LEU A 215 24.10 -3.41 -5.94
C LEU A 215 23.35 -4.72 -6.19
N THR A 216 22.25 -4.94 -5.45
CA THR A 216 21.40 -6.13 -5.57
C THR A 216 20.31 -6.01 -6.64
N SER A 217 20.28 -4.90 -7.39
CA SER A 217 19.28 -4.65 -8.43
C SER A 217 19.39 -5.68 -9.56
N ARG A 218 18.23 -6.15 -10.04
CA ARG A 218 18.16 -7.17 -11.10
C ARG A 218 18.74 -6.66 -12.43
N ASN A 219 18.53 -5.38 -12.74
CA ASN A 219 19.02 -4.78 -13.99
C ASN A 219 19.37 -3.30 -13.82
N ARG A 220 20.62 -3.04 -13.43
CA ARG A 220 21.09 -1.68 -13.12
C ARG A 220 20.99 -0.70 -14.29
N LYS A 221 20.98 -1.19 -15.53
CA LYS A 221 20.90 -0.34 -16.74
C LYS A 221 19.49 0.18 -17.01
N LYS A 222 18.46 -0.54 -16.55
CA LYS A 222 17.05 -0.17 -16.74
C LYS A 222 16.46 0.65 -15.57
N ILE A 223 17.28 1.04 -14.57
CA ILE A 223 16.82 1.87 -13.46
C ILE A 223 16.38 3.24 -13.97
N ILE A 224 15.10 3.57 -13.78
CA ILE A 224 14.55 4.90 -14.04
C ILE A 224 14.82 5.77 -12.80
N TRP A 225 15.97 6.46 -12.81
CA TRP A 225 16.41 7.30 -11.68
C TRP A 225 15.45 8.44 -11.34
N HIS A 226 14.62 8.90 -12.28
CA HIS A 226 13.56 9.89 -12.00
C HIS A 226 12.65 9.41 -10.87
N THR A 227 12.17 8.17 -10.93
CA THR A 227 11.30 7.57 -9.92
C THR A 227 11.98 7.51 -8.56
N VAL A 228 13.24 7.09 -8.53
CA VAL A 228 14.02 6.96 -7.28
C VAL A 228 14.26 8.33 -6.65
N ILE A 229 14.74 9.31 -7.43
CA ILE A 229 15.06 10.66 -6.92
C ILE A 229 13.80 11.36 -6.43
N VAL A 230 12.71 11.33 -7.22
CA VAL A 230 11.44 11.99 -6.84
C VAL A 230 10.79 11.29 -5.65
N GLY A 231 10.88 9.96 -5.56
CA GLY A 231 10.35 9.23 -4.40
C GLY A 231 11.09 9.57 -3.11
N MET A 232 12.42 9.52 -3.11
CA MET A 232 13.22 9.90 -1.93
C MET A 232 13.01 11.38 -1.56
N LEU A 233 12.93 12.27 -2.55
CA LEU A 233 12.62 13.68 -2.31
C LEU A 233 11.22 13.88 -1.72
N SER A 234 10.21 13.19 -2.25
CA SER A 234 8.82 13.29 -1.78
C SER A 234 8.70 12.77 -0.36
N GLN A 235 9.32 11.63 -0.04
CA GLN A 235 9.40 11.08 1.31
C GLN A 235 10.03 12.09 2.28
N PHE A 236 11.15 12.71 1.89
CA PHE A 236 11.84 13.70 2.71
C PHE A 236 11.02 14.99 2.91
N ILE A 237 10.34 15.48 1.87
CA ILE A 237 9.46 16.66 1.97
C ILE A 237 8.28 16.39 2.90
N ILE A 238 7.64 15.22 2.77
CA ILE A 238 6.56 14.80 3.68
C ILE A 238 7.09 14.75 5.11
N ALA A 239 8.25 14.14 5.33
CA ALA A 239 8.84 14.08 6.66
C ALA A 239 9.16 15.46 7.23
N LEU A 240 9.68 16.38 6.42
CA LEU A 240 9.96 17.76 6.85
C LEU A 240 8.66 18.48 7.22
N PHE A 241 7.60 18.30 6.43
CA PHE A 241 6.29 18.85 6.73
C PHE A 241 5.76 18.32 8.07
N VAL A 242 5.76 17.02 8.30
CA VAL A 242 5.18 16.43 9.51
C VAL A 242 6.05 16.63 10.75
N LEU A 243 7.37 16.41 10.63
CA LEU A 243 8.28 16.39 11.78
C LEU A 243 8.81 17.76 12.20
N ARG A 244 8.72 18.78 11.32
CA ARG A 244 9.24 20.13 11.61
C ARG A 244 8.22 21.25 11.56
N SER A 245 7.13 21.12 10.81
CA SER A 245 6.13 22.18 10.76
C SER A 245 5.05 21.95 11.81
N GLY A 246 4.69 22.99 12.57
CA GLY A 246 3.59 22.90 13.54
C GLY A 246 2.27 22.51 12.88
N ALA A 247 1.98 23.06 11.70
CA ALA A 247 0.79 22.70 10.94
C ALA A 247 0.77 21.21 10.53
N GLY A 248 1.91 20.66 10.10
CA GLY A 248 2.03 19.23 9.76
C GLY A 248 1.89 18.33 10.99
N TYR A 249 2.45 18.75 12.12
CA TYR A 249 2.25 18.10 13.42
C TYR A 249 0.76 18.03 13.79
N ASP A 250 0.08 19.18 13.80
CA ASP A 250 -1.34 19.29 14.18
C ASP A 250 -2.25 18.47 13.27
N ILE A 251 -2.01 18.50 11.95
CA ILE A 251 -2.79 17.74 10.96
C ILE A 251 -2.65 16.24 11.20
N PHE A 252 -1.43 15.74 11.37
CA PHE A 252 -1.21 14.31 11.56
C PHE A 252 -1.66 13.82 12.93
N ASN A 253 -1.50 14.64 13.99
CA ASN A 253 -2.05 14.33 15.30
C ASN A 253 -3.59 14.24 15.24
N PHE A 254 -4.26 15.16 14.55
CA PHE A 254 -5.71 15.08 14.34
C PHE A 254 -6.13 13.80 13.60
N ILE A 255 -5.44 13.43 12.51
CA ILE A 255 -5.73 12.20 11.77
C ILE A 255 -5.57 10.98 12.69
N SER A 256 -4.53 10.99 13.52
CA SER A 256 -4.25 9.94 14.49
C SER A 256 -5.32 9.83 15.59
N GLU A 257 -5.77 10.95 16.15
CA GLU A 257 -6.88 11.00 17.12
C GLU A 257 -8.16 10.47 16.50
N LEU A 258 -8.50 10.91 15.29
CA LEU A 258 -9.68 10.43 14.57
C LEU A 258 -9.61 8.91 14.31
N ALA A 259 -8.44 8.38 13.97
CA ALA A 259 -8.25 6.95 13.79
C ALA A 259 -8.43 6.18 15.11
N ARG A 260 -7.89 6.72 16.23
CA ARG A 260 -8.08 6.14 17.56
C ARG A 260 -9.55 6.13 17.96
N ASP A 261 -10.25 7.24 17.78
CA ASP A 261 -11.65 7.38 18.17
C ASP A 261 -12.55 6.50 17.28
N LEU A 262 -12.29 6.46 15.97
CA LEU A 262 -13.01 5.59 15.04
C LEU A 262 -12.91 4.12 15.44
N LEU A 263 -11.70 3.62 15.71
CA LEU A 263 -11.55 2.21 16.09
C LEU A 263 -11.95 1.98 17.56
N GLY A 264 -11.95 3.00 18.41
CA GLY A 264 -12.46 2.96 19.78
C GLY A 264 -13.94 2.59 19.86
N PHE A 265 -14.74 2.90 18.83
CA PHE A 265 -16.14 2.45 18.75
C PHE A 265 -16.29 0.91 18.68
N ALA A 266 -15.24 0.17 18.30
CA ALA A 266 -15.28 -1.28 18.36
C ALA A 266 -15.46 -1.81 19.79
N ILE A 267 -15.04 -1.03 20.81
CA ILE A 267 -15.20 -1.37 22.22
C ILE A 267 -16.68 -1.52 22.59
N GLU A 268 -17.57 -0.69 22.05
CA GLU A 268 -19.01 -0.81 22.30
C GLU A 268 -19.55 -2.17 21.82
N GLY A 269 -19.09 -2.65 20.67
CA GLY A 269 -19.43 -3.98 20.15
C GLY A 269 -18.89 -5.10 21.03
N VAL A 270 -17.68 -4.96 21.57
CA VAL A 270 -17.07 -5.93 22.48
C VAL A 270 -17.80 -5.97 23.82
N THR A 271 -18.11 -4.80 24.39
CA THR A 271 -18.89 -4.67 25.63
C THR A 271 -20.26 -5.30 25.49
N PHE A 272 -20.93 -5.13 24.34
CA PHE A 272 -22.20 -5.80 24.05
C PHE A 272 -22.06 -7.33 23.97
N LEU A 273 -21.01 -7.85 23.32
CA LEU A 273 -20.79 -9.29 23.17
C LEU A 273 -20.30 -9.99 24.45
N THR A 274 -19.81 -9.22 25.42
CA THR A 274 -19.25 -9.73 26.67
C THR A 274 -20.03 -9.18 27.87
N SER A 275 -19.53 -8.12 28.51
CA SER A 275 -20.21 -7.25 29.47
C SER A 275 -19.30 -6.07 29.80
N ASP A 276 -19.88 -4.98 30.29
CA ASP A 276 -19.12 -3.78 30.71
C ASP A 276 -18.15 -4.10 31.86
N ASP A 277 -18.62 -4.90 32.83
CA ASP A 277 -17.83 -5.35 33.98
C ASP A 277 -16.64 -6.22 33.56
N PHE A 278 -16.82 -7.06 32.53
CA PHE A 278 -15.74 -7.88 31.99
C PHE A 278 -14.68 -7.01 31.31
N TYR A 279 -15.06 -6.06 30.46
CA TYR A 279 -14.09 -5.26 29.72
C TYR A 279 -13.27 -4.33 30.63
N LYS A 280 -13.90 -3.78 31.68
CA LYS A 280 -13.29 -2.84 32.63
C LYS A 280 -12.46 -3.49 33.75
N LEU A 281 -12.33 -4.82 33.74
CA LEU A 281 -11.50 -5.50 34.74
C LEU A 281 -10.03 -5.07 34.58
N GLU A 282 -9.41 -4.56 35.65
CA GLU A 282 -8.04 -4.00 35.57
C GLU A 282 -6.95 -4.96 36.07
N LYS A 283 -7.13 -5.63 37.22
CA LYS A 283 -6.16 -6.59 37.78
C LYS A 283 -6.85 -7.66 38.61
N PRO A 284 -6.37 -8.92 38.60
CA PRO A 284 -5.19 -9.45 37.89
C PRO A 284 -5.45 -9.80 36.41
N PHE A 285 -6.69 -9.71 35.97
CA PHE A 285 -7.12 -10.08 34.62
C PHE A 285 -7.60 -8.80 33.93
N ALA A 286 -6.92 -8.40 32.85
CA ALA A 286 -7.22 -7.19 32.11
C ALA A 286 -7.64 -7.53 30.67
N PRO A 287 -8.94 -7.76 30.41
CA PRO A 287 -9.42 -8.16 29.09
C PRO A 287 -9.07 -7.18 27.98
N ALA A 288 -8.99 -5.88 28.31
CA ALA A 288 -8.53 -4.85 27.38
C ALA A 288 -7.11 -5.12 26.82
N ASN A 289 -6.26 -5.85 27.56
CA ASN A 289 -4.90 -6.19 27.12
C ASN A 289 -4.85 -7.46 26.26
N PHE A 290 -5.96 -8.18 26.09
CA PHE A 290 -5.97 -9.44 25.35
C PHE A 290 -6.15 -9.18 23.86
N PHE A 291 -5.23 -9.72 23.05
CA PHE A 291 -5.29 -9.62 21.59
C PHE A 291 -6.67 -9.97 21.01
N LEU A 292 -7.28 -11.04 21.51
CA LEU A 292 -8.58 -11.52 21.02
C LEU A 292 -9.75 -10.58 21.35
N ILE A 293 -9.59 -9.72 22.36
CA ILE A 293 -10.68 -8.90 22.91
C ILE A 293 -10.53 -7.44 22.45
N SER A 294 -9.32 -6.90 22.39
CA SER A 294 -9.09 -5.52 21.94
C SER A 294 -8.77 -5.38 20.46
N VAL A 295 -8.00 -6.32 19.89
CA VAL A 295 -7.44 -6.15 18.54
C VAL A 295 -8.33 -6.76 17.46
N ILE A 296 -8.76 -8.02 17.64
CA ILE A 296 -9.59 -8.73 16.65
C ILE A 296 -10.90 -7.99 16.33
N PRO A 297 -11.69 -7.52 17.32
CA PRO A 297 -12.95 -6.82 17.04
C PRO A 297 -12.74 -5.49 16.30
N ALA A 298 -11.65 -4.77 16.60
CA ALA A 298 -11.29 -3.55 15.88
C ALA A 298 -10.94 -3.83 14.42
N ILE A 299 -10.23 -4.94 14.13
CA ILE A 299 -9.96 -5.37 12.74
C ILE A 299 -11.27 -5.66 12.00
N ILE A 300 -12.18 -6.42 12.62
CA ILE A 300 -13.49 -6.77 12.02
C ILE A 300 -14.28 -5.50 11.70
N PHE A 301 -14.37 -4.59 12.67
CA PHE A 301 -15.08 -3.32 12.52
C PHE A 301 -14.45 -2.44 11.43
N PHE A 302 -13.12 -2.30 11.42
CA PHE A 302 -12.45 -1.48 10.42
C PHE A 302 -12.64 -2.02 9.00
N VAL A 303 -12.49 -3.33 8.79
CA VAL A 303 -12.70 -3.94 7.46
C VAL A 303 -14.15 -3.76 6.99
N SER A 304 -15.13 -3.83 7.90
CA SER A 304 -16.54 -3.55 7.58
C SER A 304 -16.77 -2.09 7.11
N ILE A 305 -16.11 -1.12 7.75
CA ILE A 305 -16.15 0.29 7.34
C ILE A 305 -15.45 0.49 5.99
N VAL A 306 -14.26 -0.08 5.80
CA VAL A 306 -13.52 0.01 4.54
C VAL A 306 -14.37 -0.54 3.39
N GLN A 307 -15.05 -1.67 3.58
CA GLN A 307 -15.93 -2.25 2.58
C GLN A 307 -17.16 -1.37 2.29
N LEU A 308 -17.71 -0.71 3.31
CA LEU A 308 -18.77 0.28 3.14
C LEU A 308 -18.28 1.53 2.38
N LEU A 309 -17.08 2.03 2.68
CA LEU A 309 -16.45 3.14 1.99
C LEU A 309 -16.09 2.80 0.53
N TYR A 310 -15.75 1.54 0.27
CA TYR A 310 -15.55 1.00 -1.07
C TYR A 310 -16.89 0.92 -1.82
N TYR A 311 -17.96 0.41 -1.20
CA TYR A 311 -19.29 0.35 -1.82
C TYR A 311 -19.83 1.74 -2.19
N THR A 312 -19.60 2.73 -1.34
CA THR A 312 -20.02 4.13 -1.56
C THR A 312 -19.09 4.93 -2.48
N SER A 313 -18.07 4.29 -3.05
CA SER A 313 -17.07 4.90 -3.94
C SER A 313 -16.22 6.01 -3.30
N VAL A 314 -16.28 6.18 -1.97
CA VAL A 314 -15.50 7.18 -1.23
C VAL A 314 -14.02 6.82 -1.27
N LEU A 315 -13.72 5.55 -1.03
CA LEU A 315 -12.37 5.04 -0.94
C LEU A 315 -11.66 5.11 -2.30
N GLN A 316 -12.32 4.67 -3.37
CA GLN A 316 -11.79 4.71 -4.74
C GLN A 316 -11.55 6.16 -5.19
N TRP A 317 -12.46 7.07 -4.86
CA TRP A 317 -12.27 8.49 -5.18
C TRP A 317 -11.03 9.05 -4.48
N PHE A 318 -10.89 8.78 -3.18
CA PHE A 318 -9.76 9.26 -2.37
C PHE A 318 -8.41 8.68 -2.86
N ILE A 319 -8.33 7.36 -2.98
CA ILE A 319 -7.12 6.65 -3.42
C ILE A 319 -6.77 7.04 -4.85
N GLY A 320 -7.75 7.16 -5.74
CA GLY A 320 -7.52 7.58 -7.12
C GLY A 320 -6.85 8.96 -7.22
N LYS A 321 -7.17 9.91 -6.33
CA LYS A 321 -6.51 11.22 -6.32
C LYS A 321 -5.06 11.14 -5.86
N PHE A 322 -4.78 10.41 -4.79
CA PHE A 322 -3.40 10.18 -4.32
C PHE A 322 -2.58 9.41 -5.36
N ALA A 323 -3.17 8.40 -5.98
CA ALA A 323 -2.54 7.61 -7.03
C ALA A 323 -2.17 8.49 -8.25
N VAL A 324 -3.04 9.41 -8.68
CA VAL A 324 -2.73 10.37 -9.76
C VAL A 324 -1.53 11.25 -9.42
N PHE A 325 -1.39 11.68 -8.15
CA PHE A 325 -0.24 12.46 -7.72
C PHE A 325 1.07 11.68 -7.86
N PHE A 326 1.13 10.44 -7.36
CA PHE A 326 2.34 9.60 -7.45
C PHE A 326 2.60 9.10 -8.88
N PHE A 327 1.56 8.77 -9.62
CA PHE A 327 1.63 8.43 -11.05
C PHE A 327 2.29 9.56 -11.85
N TRP A 328 1.83 10.80 -11.67
CA TRP A 328 2.36 11.97 -12.38
C TRP A 328 3.77 12.36 -11.91
N SER A 329 4.00 12.37 -10.59
CA SER A 329 5.29 12.81 -10.04
C SER A 329 6.41 11.80 -10.28
N MET A 330 6.13 10.51 -10.09
CA MET A 330 7.14 9.43 -10.12
C MET A 330 7.20 8.66 -11.45
N ARG A 331 6.26 8.90 -12.38
CA ARG A 331 6.17 8.23 -13.70
C ARG A 331 6.09 6.71 -13.60
N VAL A 332 5.34 6.25 -12.61
CA VAL A 332 5.04 4.84 -12.33
C VAL A 332 3.74 4.43 -13.03
N SER A 333 3.45 3.14 -13.12
CA SER A 333 2.20 2.66 -13.72
C SER A 333 0.98 3.01 -12.85
N GLY A 334 -0.20 3.03 -13.45
CA GLY A 334 -1.43 3.38 -12.73
C GLY A 334 -1.79 2.38 -11.63
N ALA A 335 -1.64 1.08 -11.90
CA ALA A 335 -1.97 0.02 -10.95
C ALA A 335 -1.05 0.07 -9.71
N GLU A 336 0.25 0.24 -9.91
CA GLU A 336 1.21 0.28 -8.82
C GLU A 336 1.08 1.56 -7.98
N ALA A 337 0.74 2.70 -8.61
CA ALA A 337 0.44 3.93 -7.90
C ALA A 337 -0.82 3.82 -7.02
N VAL A 338 -1.85 3.12 -7.51
CA VAL A 338 -3.08 2.86 -6.73
C VAL A 338 -2.76 2.00 -5.51
N VAL A 339 -2.02 0.91 -5.68
CA VAL A 339 -1.65 0.05 -4.55
C VAL A 339 -0.76 0.78 -3.56
N ALA A 340 0.24 1.55 -4.03
CA ALA A 340 1.09 2.37 -3.18
C ALA A 340 0.28 3.36 -2.34
N ALA A 341 -0.65 4.07 -2.97
CA ALA A 341 -1.51 5.04 -2.29
C ALA A 341 -2.51 4.38 -1.34
N ALA A 342 -2.95 3.15 -1.62
CA ALA A 342 -3.95 2.44 -0.83
C ALA A 342 -3.37 1.72 0.40
N SER A 343 -2.18 1.13 0.27
CA SER A 343 -1.62 0.20 1.26
C SER A 343 -1.58 0.75 2.70
N PRO A 344 -1.18 2.02 2.95
CA PRO A 344 -1.23 2.63 4.28
C PRO A 344 -2.59 2.60 4.99
N PHE A 345 -3.68 2.62 4.21
CA PHE A 345 -5.02 2.78 4.76
C PHE A 345 -5.69 1.43 4.95
N ILE A 346 -5.59 0.54 3.95
CA ILE A 346 -6.37 -0.70 3.92
C ILE A 346 -5.54 -1.96 4.13
N GLY A 347 -4.21 -1.90 4.03
CA GLY A 347 -3.33 -3.06 4.24
C GLY A 347 -2.88 -3.73 2.95
N GLN A 348 -2.02 -4.74 3.12
CA GLN A 348 -1.30 -5.42 2.04
C GLN A 348 -2.17 -6.36 1.18
N GLY A 349 -3.26 -6.92 1.73
CA GLY A 349 -4.13 -7.84 0.98
C GLY A 349 -5.24 -7.10 0.24
N GLU A 350 -5.84 -6.12 0.90
CA GLU A 350 -6.97 -5.33 0.46
C GLU A 350 -6.57 -4.34 -0.64
N SER A 351 -5.36 -3.79 -0.57
CA SER A 351 -4.82 -2.92 -1.62
C SER A 351 -4.71 -3.63 -2.96
N ALA A 352 -4.33 -4.91 -2.96
CA ALA A 352 -4.30 -5.73 -4.17
C ALA A 352 -5.71 -5.92 -4.78
N MET A 353 -6.77 -5.94 -3.96
CA MET A 353 -8.13 -6.11 -4.45
C MET A 353 -8.64 -4.94 -5.29
N LEU A 354 -8.12 -3.73 -5.04
CA LEU A 354 -8.45 -2.54 -5.83
C LEU A 354 -8.02 -2.64 -7.29
N ILE A 355 -7.01 -3.48 -7.57
CA ILE A 355 -6.46 -3.68 -8.91
C ILE A 355 -6.64 -5.13 -9.39
N ARG A 356 -7.57 -5.88 -8.79
CA ARG A 356 -7.81 -7.31 -9.10
C ARG A 356 -7.83 -7.62 -10.61
N PRO A 357 -8.53 -6.87 -11.47
CA PRO A 357 -8.55 -7.14 -12.92
C PRO A 357 -7.18 -7.00 -13.60
N PHE A 358 -6.27 -6.22 -13.02
CA PHE A 358 -4.94 -5.99 -13.58
C PHE A 358 -3.89 -7.00 -13.09
N ILE A 359 -4.06 -7.60 -11.90
CA ILE A 359 -3.07 -8.52 -11.30
C ILE A 359 -2.62 -9.64 -12.25
N PRO A 360 -3.52 -10.35 -12.97
CA PRO A 360 -3.10 -11.40 -13.91
C PRO A 360 -2.15 -10.92 -15.01
N HIS A 361 -2.16 -9.61 -15.29
CA HIS A 361 -1.46 -8.99 -16.40
C HIS A 361 -0.35 -8.02 -15.96
N LEU A 362 -0.05 -7.93 -14.66
CA LEU A 362 1.04 -7.08 -14.17
C LEU A 362 2.39 -7.63 -14.61
N THR A 363 3.34 -6.75 -14.88
CA THR A 363 4.74 -7.13 -15.07
C THR A 363 5.34 -7.64 -13.76
N MET A 364 6.51 -8.28 -13.83
CA MET A 364 7.24 -8.71 -12.62
C MET A 364 7.64 -7.53 -11.72
N ALA A 365 7.94 -6.38 -12.32
CA ALA A 365 8.31 -5.17 -11.59
C ALA A 365 7.10 -4.55 -10.88
N GLU A 366 5.93 -4.54 -11.53
CA GLU A 366 4.68 -4.13 -10.91
C GLU A 366 4.28 -5.09 -9.77
N LEU A 367 4.38 -6.41 -9.96
CA LEU A 367 4.12 -7.38 -8.88
C LEU A 367 5.06 -7.18 -7.68
N HIS A 368 6.36 -7.00 -7.94
CA HIS A 368 7.33 -6.71 -6.88
C HIS A 368 6.98 -5.42 -6.14
N GLN A 369 6.55 -4.37 -6.84
CA GLN A 369 6.10 -3.12 -6.24
C GLN A 369 4.86 -3.30 -5.37
N VAL A 370 3.84 -4.00 -5.87
CA VAL A 370 2.59 -4.24 -5.15
C VAL A 370 2.88 -4.92 -3.80
N MET A 371 3.73 -5.95 -3.83
CA MET A 371 4.16 -6.65 -2.62
C MET A 371 5.02 -5.78 -1.71
N CYS A 372 6.00 -5.07 -2.27
CA CYS A 372 6.90 -4.19 -1.52
C CYS A 372 6.13 -3.08 -0.77
N SER A 373 5.13 -2.48 -1.42
CA SER A 373 4.23 -1.50 -0.80
C SER A 373 3.46 -2.08 0.38
N GLY A 374 2.95 -3.30 0.23
CA GLY A 374 2.28 -4.00 1.32
C GLY A 374 3.20 -4.23 2.52
N PHE A 375 4.46 -4.63 2.29
CA PHE A 375 5.44 -4.85 3.36
C PHE A 375 5.97 -3.55 3.99
N ALA A 376 5.99 -2.45 3.23
CA ALA A 376 6.51 -1.16 3.66
C ALA A 376 5.53 -0.37 4.55
N THR A 377 4.30 -0.86 4.72
CA THR A 377 3.21 -0.14 5.40
C THR A 377 2.52 -1.04 6.43
N ILE A 378 1.76 -0.44 7.33
CA ILE A 378 0.78 -1.15 8.17
C ILE A 378 -0.63 -0.80 7.67
N ALA A 379 -1.61 -1.63 8.03
CA ALA A 379 -3.01 -1.37 7.74
C ALA A 379 -3.62 -0.44 8.79
N GLY A 380 -4.60 0.37 8.40
CA GLY A 380 -5.37 1.17 9.35
C GLY A 380 -6.11 0.33 10.40
N SER A 381 -6.47 -0.92 10.08
CA SER A 381 -7.13 -1.86 11.01
C SER A 381 -6.29 -2.23 12.22
N VAL A 382 -4.98 -2.37 12.05
CA VAL A 382 -4.06 -2.75 13.13
C VAL A 382 -3.45 -1.52 13.82
N LEU A 383 -3.64 -0.32 13.26
CA LEU A 383 -3.13 0.92 13.81
C LEU A 383 -3.60 1.13 15.25
N ILE A 384 -4.88 0.89 15.56
CA ILE A 384 -5.37 1.04 16.95
C ILE A 384 -4.67 0.09 17.91
N ALA A 385 -4.33 -1.10 17.45
CA ALA A 385 -3.74 -2.10 18.31
C ALA A 385 -2.38 -1.61 18.83
N TYR A 386 -1.57 -1.03 17.94
CA TYR A 386 -0.31 -0.41 18.34
C TYR A 386 -0.52 0.85 19.19
N ILE A 387 -1.53 1.67 18.88
CA ILE A 387 -1.88 2.84 19.70
C ILE A 387 -2.30 2.42 21.11
N SER A 388 -3.09 1.35 21.25
CA SER A 388 -3.50 0.80 22.55
C SER A 388 -2.34 0.23 23.36
N MET A 389 -1.25 -0.16 22.71
CA MET A 389 0.01 -0.52 23.38
C MET A 389 0.80 0.68 23.88
N GLY A 390 0.41 1.91 23.51
CA GLY A 390 1.15 3.14 23.82
C GLY A 390 2.15 3.55 22.74
N VAL A 391 2.09 2.98 21.53
CA VAL A 391 2.93 3.45 20.42
C VAL A 391 2.40 4.78 19.91
N ASN A 392 3.31 5.74 19.67
CA ASN A 392 2.92 7.09 19.23
C ASN A 392 2.10 7.03 17.91
N PRO A 393 0.83 7.47 17.95
CA PRO A 393 -0.06 7.44 16.78
C PRO A 393 0.45 8.25 15.59
N GLN A 394 1.04 9.42 15.86
CA GLN A 394 1.51 10.35 14.83
C GLN A 394 2.72 9.77 14.08
N ALA A 395 3.65 9.12 14.80
CA ALA A 395 4.79 8.43 14.22
C ALA A 395 4.33 7.29 13.28
N LEU A 396 3.31 6.53 13.69
CA LEU A 396 2.74 5.46 12.86
C LEU A 396 2.09 6.00 11.58
N VAL A 397 1.21 6.99 11.70
CA VAL A 397 0.50 7.56 10.54
C VAL A 397 1.48 8.23 9.57
N SER A 398 2.41 9.02 10.09
CA SER A 398 3.41 9.70 9.27
C SER A 398 4.37 8.73 8.59
N SER A 399 4.82 7.68 9.28
CA SER A 399 5.63 6.61 8.69
C SER A 399 4.91 5.94 7.52
N CYS A 400 3.62 5.62 7.68
CA CYS A 400 2.83 5.01 6.61
C CYS A 400 2.71 5.89 5.37
N VAL A 401 2.48 7.21 5.55
CA VAL A 401 2.41 8.15 4.43
C VAL A 401 3.77 8.35 3.76
N MET A 402 4.85 8.38 4.54
CA MET A 402 6.23 8.43 4.03
C MET A 402 6.59 7.18 3.22
N SER A 403 6.07 6.01 3.62
CA SER A 403 6.31 4.74 2.93
C SER A 403 5.68 4.64 1.53
N ILE A 404 4.71 5.50 1.18
CA ILE A 404 4.12 5.52 -0.17
C ILE A 404 5.17 5.82 -1.25
N PRO A 405 5.82 7.01 -1.27
CA PRO A 405 6.86 7.28 -2.26
C PRO A 405 8.13 6.44 -2.03
N ALA A 406 8.44 6.08 -0.78
CA ALA A 406 9.62 5.29 -0.46
C ALA A 406 9.54 3.90 -1.11
N SER A 407 8.43 3.18 -0.93
CA SER A 407 8.23 1.83 -1.47
C SER A 407 8.27 1.79 -3.00
N LEU A 408 7.70 2.80 -3.66
CA LEU A 408 7.81 2.98 -5.12
C LEU A 408 9.27 3.17 -5.56
N ALA A 409 10.02 4.03 -4.87
CA ALA A 409 11.43 4.29 -5.17
C ALA A 409 12.32 3.04 -4.96
N VAL A 410 12.23 2.41 -3.79
CA VAL A 410 13.09 1.27 -3.44
C VAL A 410 12.73 0.03 -4.26
N SER A 411 11.44 -0.19 -4.57
CA SER A 411 11.01 -1.29 -5.43
C SER A 411 11.55 -1.12 -6.84
N LYS A 412 11.36 0.05 -7.47
CA LYS A 412 11.85 0.30 -8.84
C LYS A 412 13.37 0.40 -8.94
N LEU A 413 14.07 0.64 -7.82
CA LEU A 413 15.52 0.53 -7.75
C LEU A 413 15.96 -0.94 -7.74
N ARG A 414 15.32 -1.78 -6.93
CA ARG A 414 15.64 -3.22 -6.78
C ARG A 414 15.20 -4.06 -7.98
N TRP A 415 14.04 -3.73 -8.53
CA TRP A 415 13.38 -4.43 -9.63
C TRP A 415 12.83 -3.42 -10.65
N PRO A 416 13.70 -2.91 -11.55
CA PRO A 416 13.31 -1.92 -12.54
C PRO A 416 12.30 -2.47 -13.55
N GLU A 417 11.50 -1.57 -14.13
CA GLU A 417 10.55 -1.92 -15.18
C GLU A 417 11.30 -2.30 -16.47
N GLU A 418 10.94 -3.45 -17.03
CA GLU A 418 11.59 -3.99 -18.23
C GLU A 418 10.65 -4.12 -19.43
N GLU A 419 9.35 -4.11 -19.16
CA GLU A 419 8.24 -4.42 -20.06
C GLU A 419 7.29 -3.22 -20.13
N GLU A 420 6.46 -3.16 -21.17
CA GLU A 420 5.40 -2.15 -21.24
C GLU A 420 4.23 -2.54 -20.32
N THR A 421 3.80 -1.60 -19.48
CA THR A 421 2.72 -1.83 -18.52
C THR A 421 1.35 -1.54 -19.14
N LEU A 422 0.35 -2.36 -18.85
CA LEU A 422 -1.03 -2.18 -19.39
C LEU A 422 -1.75 -0.95 -18.82
N THR A 423 -1.25 -0.43 -17.69
CA THR A 423 -1.73 0.80 -17.06
C THR A 423 -0.78 1.98 -17.28
N ALA A 424 0.17 1.85 -18.22
CA ALA A 424 0.94 2.98 -18.71
C ALA A 424 0.00 4.09 -19.19
N GLY A 425 0.19 5.31 -18.70
CA GLY A 425 -0.59 6.46 -19.14
C GLY A 425 -1.96 6.67 -18.48
N ARG A 426 -2.47 5.73 -17.66
CA ARG A 426 -3.79 5.86 -17.02
C ARG A 426 -3.84 5.32 -15.59
N VAL A 427 -4.46 6.08 -14.69
CA VAL A 427 -4.84 5.62 -13.35
C VAL A 427 -6.33 5.28 -13.40
N VAL A 428 -6.65 3.99 -13.35
CA VAL A 428 -8.04 3.51 -13.29
C VAL A 428 -8.13 2.56 -12.11
N VAL A 429 -9.05 2.83 -11.19
CA VAL A 429 -9.49 1.82 -10.22
C VAL A 429 -10.71 1.16 -10.85
N PRO A 430 -10.60 -0.09 -11.33
CA PRO A 430 -11.69 -0.74 -12.05
C PRO A 430 -12.88 -0.95 -11.13
N ASP A 431 -14.07 -0.76 -11.68
CA ASP A 431 -15.32 -1.12 -11.01
C ASP A 431 -15.45 -2.65 -11.05
N ASN A 432 -15.38 -3.31 -9.90
CA ASN A 432 -15.65 -4.75 -9.80
C ASN A 432 -17.17 -4.98 -9.92
N GLU A 433 -17.67 -5.13 -11.14
CA GLU A 433 -19.10 -5.39 -11.41
C GLU A 433 -19.55 -6.78 -10.89
N GLU A 434 -18.68 -7.79 -10.92
CA GLU A 434 -19.02 -9.18 -10.53
C GLU A 434 -19.32 -9.39 -9.04
N HIS A 435 -18.93 -8.47 -8.15
CA HIS A 435 -19.04 -8.67 -6.69
C HIS A 435 -19.58 -7.44 -5.95
N ARG A 436 -20.38 -6.60 -6.63
CA ARG A 436 -20.93 -5.41 -5.99
C ARG A 436 -22.01 -5.80 -4.98
N SER A 437 -21.81 -5.42 -3.72
CA SER A 437 -22.83 -5.59 -2.67
C SER A 437 -24.15 -4.92 -3.06
N SER A 438 -25.29 -5.55 -2.74
CA SER A 438 -26.60 -5.04 -3.18
C SER A 438 -26.98 -3.72 -2.50
N ASN A 439 -26.59 -3.53 -1.24
CA ASN A 439 -26.84 -2.31 -0.46
C ASN A 439 -25.70 -2.04 0.54
N ALA A 440 -25.74 -0.87 1.18
CA ALA A 440 -24.72 -0.45 2.15
C ALA A 440 -24.60 -1.41 3.35
N LEU A 441 -25.72 -1.91 3.87
CA LEU A 441 -25.72 -2.85 4.98
C LEU A 441 -25.12 -4.20 4.57
N HIS A 442 -25.43 -4.69 3.37
CA HIS A 442 -24.81 -5.88 2.80
C HIS A 442 -23.30 -5.70 2.67
N ALA A 443 -22.83 -4.54 2.17
CA ALA A 443 -21.40 -4.25 2.08
C ALA A 443 -20.72 -4.27 3.45
N PHE A 444 -21.36 -3.67 4.45
CA PHE A 444 -20.88 -3.67 5.83
C PHE A 444 -20.81 -5.10 6.41
N SER A 445 -21.87 -5.91 6.27
CA SER A 445 -21.91 -7.30 6.74
C SER A 445 -20.91 -8.20 6.01
N SER A 446 -20.77 -8.08 4.69
CA SER A 446 -19.74 -8.80 3.93
C SER A 446 -18.33 -8.41 4.38
N GLY A 447 -18.10 -7.12 4.66
CA GLY A 447 -16.85 -6.63 5.20
C GLY A 447 -16.57 -7.17 6.60
N ALA A 448 -17.57 -7.33 7.46
CA ALA A 448 -17.40 -7.96 8.77
C ALA A 448 -16.98 -9.43 8.66
N TRP A 449 -17.56 -10.21 7.74
CA TRP A 449 -17.14 -11.60 7.49
C TRP A 449 -15.73 -11.70 6.93
N LEU A 450 -15.38 -10.81 5.99
CA LEU A 450 -14.02 -10.69 5.47
C LEU A 450 -13.03 -10.34 6.60
N GLY A 451 -13.39 -9.37 7.45
CA GLY A 451 -12.62 -8.96 8.62
C GLY A 451 -12.40 -10.10 9.60
N LEU A 452 -13.43 -10.93 9.85
CA LEU A 452 -13.31 -12.11 10.72
C LEU A 452 -12.33 -13.13 10.13
N LYS A 453 -12.42 -13.42 8.83
CA LYS A 453 -11.48 -14.30 8.14
C LYS A 453 -10.04 -13.77 8.23
N ILE A 454 -9.85 -12.47 8.03
CA ILE A 454 -8.53 -11.82 8.12
C ILE A 454 -7.99 -11.89 9.55
N ALA A 455 -8.80 -11.55 10.55
CA ALA A 455 -8.41 -11.61 11.95
C ALA A 455 -8.06 -13.04 12.40
N ALA A 456 -8.81 -14.05 11.94
CA ALA A 456 -8.50 -15.46 12.19
C ALA A 456 -7.18 -15.89 11.54
N MET A 457 -6.92 -15.46 10.30
CA MET A 457 -5.62 -15.70 9.64
C MET A 457 -4.48 -15.07 10.42
N ILE A 458 -4.61 -13.80 10.83
CA ILE A 458 -3.60 -13.10 11.64
C ILE A 458 -3.38 -13.84 12.97
N GLY A 459 -4.44 -14.15 13.71
CA GLY A 459 -4.35 -14.84 14.99
C GLY A 459 -3.67 -16.21 14.88
N ALA A 460 -4.01 -17.01 13.87
CA ALA A 460 -3.37 -18.30 13.61
C ALA A 460 -1.88 -18.14 13.26
N THR A 461 -1.54 -17.21 12.37
CA THR A 461 -0.15 -16.93 11.98
C THR A 461 0.68 -16.45 13.17
N LEU A 462 0.16 -15.53 13.99
CA LEU A 462 0.84 -15.03 15.19
C LEU A 462 1.09 -16.16 16.20
N LEU A 463 0.07 -16.98 16.48
CA LEU A 463 0.18 -18.13 17.38
C LEU A 463 1.28 -19.07 16.90
N CYS A 464 1.22 -19.52 15.64
CA CYS A 464 2.20 -20.47 15.10
C CYS A 464 3.63 -19.91 15.11
N ILE A 465 3.82 -18.66 14.72
CA ILE A 465 5.16 -18.05 14.63
C ILE A 465 5.75 -17.81 16.02
N ILE A 466 4.97 -17.32 16.99
CA ILE A 466 5.44 -17.11 18.37
C ILE A 466 5.81 -18.46 19.01
N SER A 467 4.97 -19.49 18.83
CA SER A 467 5.29 -20.84 19.30
C SER A 467 6.55 -21.41 18.64
N LEU A 468 6.74 -21.18 17.34
CA LEU A 468 7.94 -21.61 16.61
C LEU A 468 9.20 -20.90 17.12
N VAL A 469 9.14 -19.58 17.33
CA VAL A 469 10.26 -18.83 17.91
C VAL A 469 10.57 -19.32 19.33
N GLY A 470 9.55 -19.60 20.15
CA GLY A 470 9.75 -20.22 21.47
C GLY A 470 10.47 -21.57 21.40
N LEU A 471 10.08 -22.44 20.45
CA LEU A 471 10.76 -23.71 20.21
C LEU A 471 12.22 -23.51 19.78
N VAL A 472 12.47 -22.63 18.82
CA VAL A 472 13.82 -22.32 18.33
C VAL A 472 14.68 -21.76 19.45
N ASN A 473 14.16 -20.84 20.27
CA ASN A 473 14.85 -20.29 21.44
C ASN A 473 15.18 -21.38 22.46
N GLY A 474 14.26 -22.32 22.72
CA GLY A 474 14.52 -23.47 23.58
C GLY A 474 15.66 -24.35 23.07
N LEU A 475 15.67 -24.65 21.76
CA LEU A 475 16.72 -25.44 21.11
C LEU A 475 18.07 -24.70 21.09
N LEU A 476 18.07 -23.40 20.75
CA LEU A 476 19.27 -22.55 20.73
C LEU A 476 19.85 -22.37 22.12
N THR A 477 19.01 -22.18 23.15
CA THR A 477 19.46 -22.08 24.54
C THR A 477 20.08 -23.40 24.99
N TRP A 478 19.43 -24.53 24.68
CA TRP A 478 19.97 -25.85 24.97
C TRP A 478 21.34 -26.07 24.30
N TRP A 479 21.45 -25.73 23.01
CA TRP A 479 22.69 -25.85 22.26
C TRP A 479 23.78 -24.87 22.73
N GLY A 480 23.41 -23.62 23.00
CA GLY A 480 24.30 -22.54 23.46
C GLY A 480 24.91 -22.82 24.85
N ARG A 481 24.18 -23.51 25.73
CA ARG A 481 24.71 -23.98 27.02
C ARG A 481 25.92 -24.90 26.86
N TYR A 482 25.92 -25.78 25.85
CA TYR A 482 27.09 -26.62 25.54
C TYR A 482 28.31 -25.83 25.06
N LEU A 483 28.10 -24.60 24.56
CA LEU A 483 29.15 -23.68 24.13
C LEU A 483 29.53 -22.65 25.21
N ASN A 484 29.07 -22.81 26.46
CA ASN A 484 29.23 -21.87 27.56
C ASN A 484 28.62 -20.46 27.31
N ILE A 485 27.63 -20.35 26.42
CA ILE A 485 26.88 -19.11 26.16
C ILE A 485 25.63 -19.10 27.05
N ASN A 486 25.80 -18.65 28.30
CA ASN A 486 24.77 -18.76 29.32
C ASN A 486 24.13 -17.41 29.71
N ASP A 487 24.85 -16.29 29.60
CA ASP A 487 24.37 -14.98 30.01
C ASP A 487 24.86 -13.85 29.07
N PRO A 488 24.00 -13.31 28.17
CA PRO A 488 22.62 -13.73 27.92
C PRO A 488 22.54 -15.10 27.20
N PRO A 489 21.42 -15.84 27.36
CA PRO A 489 21.23 -17.12 26.67
C PRO A 489 21.19 -16.92 25.16
N LEU A 490 21.66 -17.93 24.42
CA LEU A 490 21.58 -17.92 22.97
C LEU A 490 20.12 -18.05 22.51
N THR A 491 19.58 -16.95 21.99
CA THR A 491 18.23 -16.85 21.46
C THR A 491 18.26 -16.34 20.03
N LEU A 492 17.16 -16.54 19.31
CA LEU A 492 16.98 -16.05 17.95
C LEU A 492 17.02 -14.52 17.93
N GLU A 493 16.45 -13.87 18.93
CA GLU A 493 16.49 -12.42 19.12
C GLU A 493 17.93 -11.94 19.28
N LEU A 494 18.78 -12.64 20.03
CA LEU A 494 20.20 -12.31 20.18
C LEU A 494 20.94 -12.43 18.84
N ILE A 495 20.78 -13.55 18.13
CA ILE A 495 21.44 -13.79 16.84
C ILE A 495 21.04 -12.74 15.81
N VAL A 496 19.74 -12.54 15.62
CA VAL A 496 19.22 -11.59 14.64
C VAL A 496 19.49 -10.16 15.09
N GLY A 497 19.55 -9.90 16.39
CA GLY A 497 19.99 -8.63 16.98
C GLY A 497 21.41 -8.26 16.54
N TYR A 498 22.36 -9.19 16.56
CA TYR A 498 23.71 -8.97 16.03
C TYR A 498 23.73 -8.79 14.51
N ILE A 499 22.88 -9.51 13.77
CA ILE A 499 22.75 -9.33 12.30
C ILE A 499 22.18 -7.93 11.97
N CYS A 500 21.23 -7.46 12.78
CA CYS A 500 20.59 -6.15 12.60
C CYS A 500 21.33 -5.00 13.29
N TYR A 501 22.39 -5.29 14.05
CA TYR A 501 23.20 -4.26 14.73
C TYR A 501 23.78 -3.22 13.74
N PRO A 502 24.36 -3.61 12.58
CA PRO A 502 24.81 -2.64 11.58
C PRO A 502 23.65 -1.82 11.01
N ILE A 503 22.46 -2.43 10.87
CA ILE A 503 21.27 -1.73 10.39
C ILE A 503 20.88 -0.66 11.42
N ALA A 504 20.77 -1.01 12.70
CA ALA A 504 20.46 -0.06 13.78
C ALA A 504 21.46 1.10 13.84
N PHE A 505 22.76 0.81 13.66
CA PHE A 505 23.78 1.85 13.54
C PHE A 505 23.51 2.79 12.35
N LEU A 506 23.23 2.24 11.16
CA LEU A 506 22.95 3.02 9.96
C LEU A 506 21.66 3.84 10.06
N LEU A 507 20.67 3.42 10.87
CA LEU A 507 19.49 4.24 11.15
C LEU A 507 19.84 5.52 11.95
N GLY A 508 20.98 5.53 12.65
CA GLY A 508 21.43 6.62 13.52
C GLY A 508 20.83 6.55 14.93
N VAL A 509 20.59 5.34 15.42
CA VAL A 509 20.25 5.02 16.81
C VAL A 509 21.34 5.54 17.76
N SER A 510 20.97 5.87 19.01
CA SER A 510 21.94 6.35 19.99
C SER A 510 23.04 5.30 20.24
N ARG A 511 24.28 5.78 20.36
CA ARG A 511 25.46 4.92 20.57
C ARG A 511 25.67 4.56 22.04
N ASN A 512 24.82 5.06 22.93
CA ASN A 512 24.92 4.90 24.38
C ASN A 512 24.32 3.56 24.88
N GLY A 513 24.53 2.46 24.14
CA GLY A 513 24.01 1.13 24.49
C GLY A 513 22.72 0.70 23.78
N ASP A 514 22.04 1.61 23.05
CA ASP A 514 20.75 1.32 22.41
C ASP A 514 20.86 0.47 21.14
N LEU A 515 22.04 0.39 20.52
CA LEU A 515 22.23 -0.23 19.20
C LEU A 515 21.80 -1.71 19.17
N LEU A 516 22.23 -2.50 20.15
CA LEU A 516 21.89 -3.92 20.20
C LEU A 516 20.39 -4.12 20.49
N LYS A 517 19.83 -3.30 21.39
CA LYS A 517 18.41 -3.33 21.74
C LYS A 517 17.52 -3.04 20.53
N VAL A 518 17.83 -1.98 19.77
CA VAL A 518 17.09 -1.66 18.53
C VAL A 518 17.34 -2.72 17.44
N GLY A 519 18.56 -3.26 17.34
CA GLY A 519 18.85 -4.39 16.46
C GLY A 519 17.98 -5.60 16.74
N GLN A 520 17.81 -5.96 18.03
CA GLN A 520 16.94 -7.06 18.47
C GLN A 520 15.47 -6.79 18.11
N LEU A 521 14.97 -5.56 18.28
CA LEU A 521 13.60 -5.20 17.89
C LEU A 521 13.36 -5.33 16.39
N ILE A 522 14.31 -4.87 15.55
CA ILE A 522 14.24 -5.02 14.10
C ILE A 522 14.25 -6.51 13.72
N GLY A 523 15.11 -7.29 14.38
CA GLY A 523 15.17 -8.74 14.17
C GLY A 523 13.87 -9.45 14.55
N LEU A 524 13.33 -9.11 15.72
CA LEU A 524 12.06 -9.62 16.22
C LEU A 524 10.94 -9.32 15.23
N LYS A 525 10.88 -8.10 14.69
CA LYS A 525 9.93 -7.75 13.61
C LYS A 525 10.07 -8.65 12.39
N LEU A 526 11.27 -8.77 11.83
CA LEU A 526 11.50 -9.48 10.57
C LEU A 526 11.18 -10.97 10.68
N VAL A 527 11.51 -11.59 11.81
CA VAL A 527 11.29 -13.02 12.04
C VAL A 527 9.86 -13.29 12.48
N THR A 528 9.36 -12.53 13.47
CA THR A 528 8.02 -12.74 14.03
C THR A 528 7.00 -11.88 13.33
N ASN A 529 6.87 -10.64 13.75
CA ASN A 529 6.00 -9.60 13.22
C ASN A 529 6.21 -8.31 14.03
N GLU A 530 5.69 -7.22 13.50
CA GLU A 530 5.73 -5.89 14.12
C GLU A 530 4.89 -5.80 15.41
N PHE A 531 3.82 -6.58 15.56
CA PHE A 531 2.98 -6.57 16.76
C PHE A 531 3.75 -7.02 18.01
N VAL A 532 4.48 -8.13 17.90
CA VAL A 532 5.33 -8.65 18.98
C VAL A 532 6.47 -7.67 19.28
N ALA A 533 7.06 -7.06 18.24
CA ALA A 533 8.12 -6.07 18.41
C ALA A 533 7.62 -4.79 19.12
N TYR A 534 6.43 -4.28 18.76
CA TYR A 534 5.84 -3.13 19.45
C TYR A 534 5.45 -3.44 20.89
N ASN A 535 4.86 -4.62 21.14
CA ASN A 535 4.57 -5.04 22.50
C ASN A 535 5.86 -5.10 23.33
N ALA A 536 6.93 -5.71 22.79
CA ALA A 536 8.22 -5.75 23.47
C ALA A 536 8.76 -4.33 23.77
N LEU A 537 8.75 -3.42 22.78
CA LEU A 537 9.19 -2.03 22.93
C LEU A 537 8.45 -1.27 24.05
N GLN A 538 7.17 -1.60 24.30
CA GLN A 538 6.33 -0.91 25.28
C GLN A 538 6.32 -1.58 26.66
N THR A 539 6.38 -2.92 26.72
CA THR A 539 6.17 -3.65 27.98
C THR A 539 7.43 -4.25 28.58
N SER A 540 8.49 -4.47 27.80
CA SER A 540 9.72 -5.09 28.33
C SER A 540 10.58 -4.08 29.08
N ALA A 541 11.07 -4.47 30.26
CA ALA A 541 12.00 -3.68 31.05
C ALA A 541 13.33 -3.43 30.30
N ASP A 542 13.73 -4.33 29.40
CA ASP A 542 14.97 -4.24 28.63
C ASP A 542 15.01 -3.03 27.68
N TYR A 543 13.84 -2.51 27.30
CA TYR A 543 13.69 -1.38 26.37
C TYR A 543 13.17 -0.11 27.07
N ALA A 544 12.98 -0.15 28.39
CA ALA A 544 12.43 0.99 29.15
C ALA A 544 13.41 2.18 29.19
N ASP A 545 14.71 1.90 29.17
CA ASP A 545 15.81 2.87 29.24
C ASP A 545 16.30 3.35 27.85
N LEU A 546 15.62 3.00 26.76
CA LEU A 546 15.93 3.54 25.43
C LEU A 546 15.79 5.06 25.42
N SER A 547 16.78 5.75 24.83
CA SER A 547 16.66 7.20 24.57
C SER A 547 15.46 7.52 23.68
N ASP A 548 14.90 8.72 23.82
CA ASP A 548 13.73 9.15 23.05
C ASP A 548 13.99 9.08 21.53
N ARG A 549 15.21 9.47 21.10
CA ARG A 549 15.72 9.26 19.74
C ARG A 549 15.60 7.81 19.28
N SER A 550 16.17 6.88 20.05
CA SER A 550 16.20 5.46 19.69
C SER A 550 14.81 4.86 19.66
N ARG A 551 13.94 5.24 20.61
CA ARG A 551 12.54 4.82 20.66
C ARG A 551 11.77 5.30 19.43
N LEU A 552 11.98 6.54 18.99
CA LEU A 552 11.34 7.08 17.80
C LEU A 552 11.85 6.40 16.52
N ILE A 553 13.18 6.26 16.36
CA ILE A 553 13.78 5.55 15.22
C ILE A 553 13.29 4.09 15.15
N ALA A 554 13.24 3.40 16.29
CA ALA A 554 12.68 2.05 16.37
C ALA A 554 11.21 2.05 15.93
N THR A 555 10.39 3.00 16.39
CA THR A 555 8.98 3.12 15.98
C THR A 555 8.84 3.21 14.45
N TYR A 556 9.63 4.04 13.78
CA TYR A 556 9.60 4.11 12.30
C TYR A 556 10.11 2.83 11.63
N ALA A 557 11.18 2.22 12.17
CA ALA A 557 11.76 0.99 11.61
C ALA A 557 10.83 -0.22 11.76
N LEU A 558 10.03 -0.25 12.82
CA LEU A 558 9.04 -1.30 13.10
C LEU A 558 7.75 -1.12 12.28
N CYS A 559 7.45 0.08 11.80
CA CYS A 559 6.20 0.42 11.13
C CYS A 559 6.09 -0.12 9.70
N GLY A 560 5.93 -1.44 9.57
CA GLY A 560 5.53 -2.10 8.32
C GLY A 560 5.44 -3.62 8.45
N PHE A 561 4.66 -4.25 7.58
CA PHE A 561 4.42 -5.70 7.58
C PHE A 561 5.57 -6.56 7.02
N ALA A 562 6.78 -6.02 6.86
CA ALA A 562 7.92 -6.80 6.38
C ALA A 562 8.33 -7.87 7.42
N ASN A 563 7.77 -9.07 7.30
CA ASN A 563 8.06 -10.25 8.12
C ASN A 563 7.67 -11.56 7.42
N ILE A 564 8.17 -12.68 7.93
CA ILE A 564 7.96 -14.01 7.33
C ILE A 564 6.47 -14.40 7.29
N GLY A 565 5.70 -14.08 8.33
CA GLY A 565 4.26 -14.38 8.38
C GLY A 565 3.47 -13.62 7.31
N SER A 566 3.76 -12.34 7.14
CA SER A 566 3.17 -11.48 6.13
C SER A 566 3.58 -11.88 4.72
N LEU A 567 4.78 -12.45 4.53
CA LEU A 567 5.20 -13.01 3.26
C LEU A 567 4.27 -14.16 2.85
N GLY A 568 3.95 -15.07 3.77
CA GLY A 568 2.96 -16.13 3.54
C GLY A 568 1.57 -15.56 3.22
N ASN A 569 1.12 -14.55 3.98
CA ASN A 569 -0.18 -13.91 3.78
C ASN A 569 -0.29 -13.23 2.40
N GLN A 570 0.72 -12.46 1.98
CA GLN A 570 0.69 -11.82 0.66
C GLN A 570 0.73 -12.84 -0.49
N ILE A 571 1.54 -13.89 -0.39
CA ILE A 571 1.55 -14.97 -1.39
C ILE A 571 0.17 -15.61 -1.47
N GLY A 572 -0.43 -15.93 -0.32
CA GLY A 572 -1.76 -16.54 -0.25
C GLY A 572 -2.85 -15.65 -0.86
N VAL A 573 -2.87 -14.36 -0.51
CA VAL A 573 -3.85 -13.41 -1.04
C VAL A 573 -3.65 -13.22 -2.55
N LEU A 574 -2.46 -12.85 -3.01
CA LEU A 574 -2.22 -12.61 -4.45
C LEU A 574 -2.45 -13.86 -5.30
N SER A 575 -2.11 -15.06 -4.79
CA SER A 575 -2.39 -16.32 -5.48
C SER A 575 -3.88 -16.65 -5.53
N GLN A 576 -4.69 -16.22 -4.55
CA GLN A 576 -6.15 -16.35 -4.64
C GLN A 576 -6.74 -15.36 -5.65
N ILE A 577 -6.15 -14.18 -5.79
CA ILE A 577 -6.63 -13.15 -6.71
C ILE A 577 -6.29 -13.49 -8.16
N ALA A 578 -5.08 -14.00 -8.40
CA ALA A 578 -4.61 -14.45 -9.72
C ALA A 578 -3.92 -15.82 -9.59
N PRO A 579 -4.70 -16.93 -9.56
CA PRO A 579 -4.15 -18.28 -9.41
C PRO A 579 -3.11 -18.66 -10.47
N SER A 580 -3.25 -18.15 -11.69
CA SER A 580 -2.30 -18.36 -12.79
C SER A 580 -0.92 -17.73 -12.54
N ARG A 581 -0.81 -16.77 -11.62
CA ARG A 581 0.43 -16.02 -11.32
C ARG A 581 1.08 -16.41 -9.98
N GLY A 582 0.58 -17.45 -9.29
CA GLY A 582 1.09 -17.84 -7.96
C GLY A 582 2.60 -18.12 -7.94
N GLY A 583 3.14 -18.73 -9.00
CA GLY A 583 4.59 -18.97 -9.14
C GLY A 583 5.41 -17.68 -9.22
N ASP A 584 4.90 -16.66 -9.92
CA ASP A 584 5.55 -15.37 -10.09
C ASP A 584 5.57 -14.59 -8.77
N VAL A 585 4.43 -14.58 -8.07
CA VAL A 585 4.27 -13.95 -6.75
C VAL A 585 5.29 -14.55 -5.77
N SER A 586 5.37 -15.88 -5.69
CA SER A 586 6.33 -16.58 -4.82
C SER A 586 7.78 -16.22 -5.16
N ARG A 587 8.12 -16.12 -6.45
CA ARG A 587 9.48 -15.80 -6.91
C ARG A 587 9.96 -14.41 -6.49
N VAL A 588 9.06 -13.43 -6.41
CA VAL A 588 9.41 -12.04 -6.04
C VAL A 588 9.22 -11.75 -4.55
N ALA A 589 8.45 -12.57 -3.83
CA ALA A 589 8.00 -12.33 -2.46
C ALA A 589 9.12 -11.99 -1.48
N PHE A 590 10.19 -12.80 -1.44
CA PHE A 590 11.30 -12.58 -0.51
C PHE A 590 12.05 -11.28 -0.82
N SER A 591 12.31 -11.00 -2.10
CA SER A 591 12.91 -9.74 -2.54
C SER A 591 12.05 -8.54 -2.16
N ALA A 592 10.73 -8.64 -2.37
CA ALA A 592 9.78 -7.59 -2.03
C ALA A 592 9.70 -7.34 -0.52
N MET A 593 9.77 -8.38 0.32
CA MET A 593 9.79 -8.27 1.78
C MET A 593 11.03 -7.52 2.27
N ILE A 594 12.22 -7.91 1.82
CA ILE A 594 13.47 -7.22 2.20
C ILE A 594 13.46 -5.77 1.69
N THR A 595 12.96 -5.53 0.48
CA THR A 595 12.86 -4.18 -0.08
C THR A 595 11.85 -3.34 0.71
N GLY A 596 10.74 -3.92 1.15
CA GLY A 596 9.76 -3.27 2.04
C GLY A 596 10.34 -2.94 3.42
N ALA A 597 11.15 -3.84 3.99
CA ALA A 597 11.89 -3.53 5.23
C ALA A 597 12.84 -2.34 5.02
N ILE A 598 13.60 -2.33 3.91
CA ILE A 598 14.49 -1.22 3.57
C ILE A 598 13.70 0.08 3.37
N SER A 599 12.49 0.03 2.79
CA SER A 599 11.59 1.19 2.72
C SER A 599 11.33 1.77 4.12
N THR A 600 10.95 0.95 5.09
CA THR A 600 10.74 1.41 6.48
C THR A 600 12.03 1.91 7.13
N PHE A 601 13.19 1.33 6.80
CA PHE A 601 14.49 1.78 7.28
C PHE A 601 14.87 3.16 6.71
N THR A 602 14.53 3.46 5.45
CA THR A 602 14.70 4.83 4.91
C THR A 602 13.78 5.84 5.59
N SER A 603 12.56 5.45 5.96
CA SER A 603 11.69 6.33 6.75
C SER A 603 12.27 6.59 8.14
N ALA A 604 12.85 5.57 8.78
CA ALA A 604 13.51 5.68 10.07
C ALA A 604 14.80 6.52 10.01
N THR A 605 15.61 6.41 8.94
CA THR A 605 16.80 7.27 8.77
C THR A 605 16.39 8.73 8.59
N ILE A 606 15.32 9.00 7.83
CA ILE A 606 14.81 10.37 7.65
C ILE A 606 14.25 10.93 8.96
N ALA A 607 13.55 10.12 9.76
CA ALA A 607 13.18 10.51 11.11
C ALA A 607 14.43 10.91 11.91
N GLY A 608 15.44 10.03 11.95
CA GLY A 608 16.73 10.31 12.60
C GLY A 608 17.46 11.58 12.12
N LEU A 609 17.23 12.01 10.88
CA LEU A 609 17.75 13.27 10.32
C LEU A 609 17.01 14.52 10.81
N LEU A 610 15.68 14.44 10.93
CA LEU A 610 14.82 15.62 11.02
C LEU A 610 14.33 15.96 12.43
N ILE A 611 14.35 14.99 13.33
CA ILE A 611 13.91 15.13 14.72
C ILE A 611 14.65 16.27 15.43
N THR A 612 13.92 17.15 16.11
CA THR A 612 14.51 18.28 16.87
C THR A 612 13.99 18.38 18.30
N ASN A 613 12.77 17.88 18.56
CA ASN A 613 12.19 17.80 19.90
C ASN A 613 11.55 16.42 20.09
N GLU A 614 12.30 15.49 20.68
CA GLU A 614 11.91 14.09 20.84
C GLU A 614 10.84 13.91 21.92
N LYS A 615 10.93 14.73 22.97
CA LYS A 615 9.96 14.75 24.07
C LYS A 615 8.55 15.05 23.60
N GLN A 616 8.36 15.84 22.53
CA GLN A 616 7.04 16.13 21.97
C GLN A 616 6.29 14.88 21.46
N TYR A 617 6.99 13.78 21.15
CA TYR A 617 6.38 12.53 20.71
C TYR A 617 6.09 11.55 21.86
N PHE A 618 6.59 11.81 23.06
CA PHE A 618 6.45 10.91 24.21
C PHE A 618 5.91 11.61 25.47
N SER A 619 5.78 12.94 25.45
CA SER A 619 5.08 13.71 26.47
C SER A 619 3.58 13.43 26.34
N SER A 620 3.05 12.69 27.32
CA SER A 620 1.63 12.42 27.50
C SER A 620 0.86 13.68 27.89
#